data_AF-A0A7S1ISH5-F1
#
_entry.id   AF-A0A7S1ISH5-F1
#
_cell.length_a   1.000
_cell.length_b   1.000
_cell.length_c   1.000
_cell.angle_alpha   90.00
_cell.angle_beta   90.00
_cell.angle_gamma   90.00
#
_symmetry.space_group_name_H-M   'P 1'
#
loop_
_entity.id
_entity.type
_entity.pdbx_description
1 polymer ?
#
loop_
_entity_poly.entity_id
_entity_poly.type
_entity_poly.pdbx_seq_one_letter_code
_entity_poly.pdbx_strand_id
1 'polypeptide(L)'
;MSEGNHPVLSGAFGTLSMLIWIGVYFPQLLKSYRSKSVEGVSVGWLILWILGDITNLSGAILVDGIPSQIVIATYYVIMDSVLIYQFQVYNHKKDAADEEVWSVVKFVGILLPTVLLGWILTGAGSSLGIMLGWSSACLYLSSRAPQLWKNYSSNSTGNLSMYLFLLAMLGNTTYGASVIAFSTDFAYLMKQAPWLLGSLGTLCLDATLLMQFYWYRTKEPSSKVDLNEAYASL
;
A
#
# COMPACT_ATOMS: atom_id res chain seq x y z
N MET A 1 -11.35 -4.18 33.04
CA MET A 1 -10.80 -3.61 31.80
C MET A 1 -9.66 -2.72 32.22
N SER A 2 -8.41 -2.96 31.80
CA SER A 2 -7.31 -2.06 32.18
C SER A 2 -7.55 -0.72 31.49
N GLU A 3 -7.73 0.35 32.27
CA GLU A 3 -7.65 1.71 31.74
C GLU A 3 -6.25 1.86 31.14
N GLY A 4 -6.18 2.16 29.84
CA GLY A 4 -4.88 2.37 29.18
C GLY A 4 -4.11 3.50 29.84
N ASN A 5 -2.78 3.52 29.72
CA ASN A 5 -1.91 4.52 30.34
C ASN A 5 -2.28 5.94 29.89
N HIS A 6 -2.50 6.13 28.58
CA HIS A 6 -2.90 7.41 27.99
C HIS A 6 -4.01 7.20 26.93
N PRO A 7 -5.28 6.99 27.34
CA PRO A 7 -6.35 6.56 26.43
C PRO A 7 -6.73 7.66 25.41
N VAL A 8 -6.70 8.93 25.83
CA VAL A 8 -6.98 10.07 24.92
C VAL A 8 -5.87 10.21 23.87
N LEU A 9 -4.61 10.08 24.29
CA LEU A 9 -3.45 10.19 23.39
C LEU A 9 -3.42 9.02 22.40
N SER A 10 -3.69 7.80 22.88
CA SER A 10 -3.85 6.62 22.04
C SER A 10 -4.96 6.81 21.02
N GLY A 11 -6.16 7.23 21.45
CA GLY A 11 -7.27 7.51 20.55
C GLY A 11 -6.97 8.58 19.49
N ALA A 12 -6.26 9.64 19.88
CA ALA A 12 -5.84 10.70 18.96
C ALA A 12 -4.86 10.17 17.89
N PHE A 13 -3.83 9.43 18.30
CA PHE A 13 -2.88 8.82 17.35
C PHE A 13 -3.53 7.78 16.45
N GLY A 14 -4.42 6.93 16.97
CA GLY A 14 -5.15 5.94 16.18
C GLY A 14 -6.08 6.59 15.15
N THR A 15 -6.77 7.66 15.54
CA THR A 15 -7.64 8.43 14.62
C THR A 15 -6.80 9.11 13.54
N LEU A 16 -5.69 9.76 13.92
CA LEU A 16 -4.78 10.40 12.97
C LEU A 16 -4.22 9.38 11.97
N SER A 17 -3.78 8.22 12.45
CA SER A 17 -3.31 7.11 11.61
C SER A 17 -4.38 6.72 10.58
N MET A 18 -5.61 6.51 11.02
CA MET A 18 -6.72 6.17 10.14
C MET A 18 -6.98 7.22 9.06
N LEU A 19 -6.96 8.51 9.42
CA LEU A 19 -7.15 9.60 8.46
C LEU A 19 -6.03 9.67 7.42
N ILE A 20 -4.78 9.46 7.83
CA ILE A 20 -3.63 9.40 6.91
C ILE A 20 -3.79 8.23 5.94
N TRP A 21 -4.19 7.08 6.46
CA TRP A 21 -4.39 5.85 5.71
C TRP A 21 -5.48 5.97 4.65
N ILE A 22 -6.59 6.67 4.93
CA ILE A 22 -7.59 7.04 3.93
C ILE A 22 -6.94 7.86 2.80
N GLY A 23 -6.07 8.81 3.12
CA GLY A 23 -5.41 9.67 2.12
C GLY A 23 -4.22 9.06 1.39
N VAL A 24 -3.76 7.86 1.75
CA VAL A 24 -2.42 7.37 1.36
C VAL A 24 -2.23 7.25 -0.15
N TYR A 25 -3.26 6.81 -0.88
CA TYR A 25 -3.23 6.59 -2.33
C TYR A 25 -3.29 7.87 -3.16
N PHE A 26 -3.86 8.93 -2.59
CA PHE A 26 -4.17 10.16 -3.32
C PHE A 26 -2.95 10.77 -4.03
N PRO A 27 -1.74 10.84 -3.42
CA PRO A 27 -0.59 11.42 -4.08
C PRO A 27 -0.10 10.64 -5.31
N GLN A 28 -0.21 9.31 -5.33
CA GLN A 28 0.18 8.53 -6.51
C GLN A 28 -0.86 8.70 -7.62
N LEU A 29 -2.15 8.57 -7.30
CA LEU A 29 -3.23 8.76 -8.25
C LEU A 29 -3.20 10.14 -8.91
N LEU A 30 -2.94 11.18 -8.11
CA LEU A 30 -2.83 12.55 -8.59
C LEU A 30 -1.57 12.73 -9.45
N LYS A 31 -0.42 12.17 -9.03
CA LYS A 31 0.84 12.28 -9.79
C LYS A 31 0.68 11.63 -11.17
N SER A 32 0.24 10.37 -11.22
CA SER A 32 -0.03 9.65 -12.47
C SER A 32 -1.05 10.37 -13.36
N TYR A 33 -2.15 10.89 -12.78
CA TYR A 33 -3.15 11.65 -13.54
C TYR A 33 -2.59 12.95 -14.13
N ARG A 34 -1.76 13.68 -13.40
CA ARG A 34 -1.18 14.95 -13.87
C ARG A 34 -0.08 14.74 -14.91
N SER A 35 0.79 13.75 -14.70
CA SER A 35 1.92 13.48 -15.59
C SER A 35 1.53 12.61 -16.79
N LYS A 36 0.38 11.94 -16.75
CA LYS A 36 -0.06 10.95 -17.75
C LYS A 36 0.98 9.86 -17.99
N SER A 37 1.78 9.52 -16.97
CA SER A 37 2.80 8.48 -17.05
C SER A 37 2.93 7.77 -15.71
N VAL A 38 3.10 6.45 -15.78
CA VAL A 38 3.37 5.56 -14.65
C VAL A 38 4.79 5.01 -14.67
N GLU A 39 5.71 5.70 -15.35
CA GLU A 39 7.12 5.34 -15.33
C GLU A 39 7.64 5.23 -13.89
N GLY A 40 8.48 4.24 -13.61
CA GLY A 40 8.98 3.99 -12.25
C GLY A 40 8.03 3.25 -11.32
N VAL A 41 6.73 3.12 -11.65
CA VAL A 41 5.82 2.25 -10.88
C VAL A 41 6.07 0.79 -11.24
N SER A 42 6.28 -0.06 -10.23
CA SER A 42 6.52 -1.49 -10.40
C SER A 42 5.20 -2.27 -10.54
N VAL A 43 5.08 -3.08 -11.59
CA VAL A 43 3.91 -3.96 -11.79
C VAL A 43 3.81 -5.01 -10.70
N GLY A 44 4.92 -5.62 -10.30
CA GLY A 44 4.92 -6.59 -9.20
C GLY A 44 4.46 -5.97 -7.88
N TRP A 45 4.76 -4.69 -7.64
CA TRP A 45 4.25 -3.96 -6.48
C TRP A 45 2.73 -3.76 -6.58
N LEU A 46 2.21 -3.28 -7.72
CA LEU A 46 0.77 -3.12 -7.95
C LEU A 46 0.00 -4.44 -7.76
N ILE A 47 0.50 -5.52 -8.36
CA ILE A 47 -0.09 -6.86 -8.29
C ILE A 47 -0.16 -7.38 -6.86
N LEU A 48 0.96 -7.32 -6.13
CA LEU A 48 1.00 -7.82 -4.76
C LEU A 48 0.13 -6.96 -3.83
N TRP A 49 -0.02 -5.67 -4.13
CA TRP A 49 -0.86 -4.78 -3.34
C TRP A 49 -2.36 -5.09 -3.50
N ILE A 50 -2.87 -5.18 -4.74
CA ILE A 50 -4.28 -5.51 -4.98
C ILE A 50 -4.63 -6.91 -4.48
N LEU A 51 -3.71 -7.88 -4.60
CA LEU A 51 -3.90 -9.20 -4.01
C LEU A 51 -4.00 -9.11 -2.49
N GLY A 52 -3.18 -8.28 -1.85
CA GLY A 52 -3.25 -7.98 -0.43
C GLY A 52 -4.61 -7.38 -0.03
N ASP A 53 -5.08 -6.37 -0.75
CA ASP A 53 -6.35 -5.70 -0.44
C ASP A 53 -7.57 -6.60 -0.63
N ILE A 54 -7.56 -7.42 -1.68
CA ILE A 54 -8.62 -8.39 -1.93
C ILE A 54 -8.64 -9.49 -0.86
N THR A 55 -7.46 -10.02 -0.48
CA THR A 55 -7.36 -11.01 0.59
C THR A 55 -7.75 -10.42 1.94
N ASN A 56 -7.41 -9.16 2.21
CA ASN A 56 -7.82 -8.43 3.41
C ASN A 56 -9.34 -8.23 3.46
N LEU A 57 -9.97 -7.77 2.37
CA LEU A 57 -11.43 -7.61 2.29
C LEU A 57 -12.14 -8.95 2.47
N SER A 58 -11.67 -9.99 1.77
CA SER A 58 -12.23 -11.34 1.90
C SER A 58 -12.12 -11.86 3.32
N GLY A 59 -10.96 -11.69 3.95
CA GLY A 59 -10.74 -12.05 5.35
C GLY A 59 -11.70 -11.31 6.30
N ALA A 60 -11.86 -10.00 6.11
CA ALA A 60 -12.76 -9.18 6.93
C ALA A 60 -14.23 -9.62 6.81
N ILE A 61 -14.70 -9.98 5.60
CA ILE A 61 -16.06 -10.49 5.40
C ILE A 61 -16.23 -11.85 6.07
N LEU A 62 -15.27 -12.75 5.93
CA LEU A 62 -15.36 -14.14 6.43
C LEU A 62 -15.32 -14.25 7.96
N VAL A 63 -14.74 -13.27 8.65
CA VAL A 63 -14.72 -13.23 10.13
C VAL A 63 -15.88 -12.41 10.72
N ASP A 64 -16.87 -12.03 9.91
CA ASP A 64 -17.94 -11.09 10.30
C ASP A 64 -17.36 -9.82 10.94
N GLY A 65 -16.32 -9.27 10.30
CA GLY A 65 -15.61 -8.08 10.76
C GLY A 65 -16.56 -6.90 10.92
N ILE A 66 -16.19 -5.96 11.80
CA ILE A 66 -17.02 -4.78 12.05
C ILE A 66 -17.26 -3.98 10.75
N PRO A 67 -18.44 -3.35 10.56
CA PRO A 67 -18.79 -2.70 9.30
C PRO A 67 -17.76 -1.69 8.79
N SER A 68 -17.12 -0.94 9.70
CA SER A 68 -16.07 0.02 9.34
C SER A 68 -14.85 -0.63 8.71
N GLN A 69 -14.44 -1.82 9.17
CA GLN A 69 -13.32 -2.57 8.60
C GLN A 69 -13.63 -3.02 7.16
N ILE A 70 -14.85 -3.53 6.91
CA ILE A 70 -15.28 -3.95 5.59
C ILE A 70 -15.36 -2.77 4.62
N VAL A 71 -15.92 -1.63 5.07
CA VAL A 71 -16.00 -0.40 4.27
C VAL A 71 -14.61 0.09 3.87
N ILE A 72 -13.65 0.08 4.79
CA ILE A 72 -12.27 0.54 4.53
C ILE A 72 -11.53 -0.43 3.61
N ALA A 73 -11.66 -1.74 3.81
CA ALA A 73 -11.05 -2.73 2.92
C ALA A 73 -11.64 -2.62 1.50
N THR A 74 -12.94 -2.36 1.38
CA THR A 74 -13.60 -2.10 0.09
C THR A 74 -13.06 -0.84 -0.56
N TYR A 75 -12.89 0.23 0.20
CA TYR A 75 -12.29 1.48 -0.28
C TYR A 75 -10.90 1.23 -0.88
N TYR A 76 -10.05 0.45 -0.22
CA TYR A 76 -8.70 0.16 -0.72
C TYR A 76 -8.69 -0.64 -2.02
N VAL A 77 -9.54 -1.67 -2.14
CA VAL A 77 -9.72 -2.41 -3.41
C VAL A 77 -10.15 -1.46 -4.53
N ILE A 78 -11.01 -0.48 -4.26
CA ILE A 78 -11.41 0.53 -5.25
C ILE A 78 -10.21 1.41 -5.63
N MET A 79 -9.44 1.92 -4.66
CA MET A 79 -8.29 2.79 -4.92
C MET A 79 -7.20 2.08 -5.74
N ASP A 80 -6.91 0.81 -5.42
CA ASP A 80 -6.00 -0.04 -6.19
C ASP A 80 -6.52 -0.26 -7.62
N SER A 81 -7.82 -0.53 -7.78
CA SER A 81 -8.44 -0.69 -9.10
C SER A 81 -8.29 0.58 -9.96
N VAL A 82 -8.46 1.76 -9.35
CA VAL A 82 -8.24 3.05 -10.04
C VAL A 82 -6.77 3.24 -10.41
N LEU A 83 -5.84 2.87 -9.53
CA LEU A 83 -4.40 2.97 -9.80
C LEU A 83 -3.96 2.00 -10.92
N ILE A 84 -4.48 0.76 -10.92
CA ILE A 84 -4.25 -0.22 -11.99
C ILE A 84 -4.83 0.29 -13.30
N TYR A 85 -6.03 0.87 -13.30
CA TYR A 85 -6.60 1.50 -14.49
C TYR A 85 -5.70 2.62 -15.03
N GLN A 86 -5.22 3.52 -14.16
CA GLN A 86 -4.26 4.56 -14.57
C GLN A 86 -2.98 3.95 -15.12
N PHE A 87 -2.49 2.86 -14.53
CA PHE A 87 -1.32 2.15 -15.04
C PHE A 87 -1.54 1.68 -16.47
N GLN A 88 -2.67 1.02 -16.75
CA GLN A 88 -2.99 0.52 -18.09
C GLN A 88 -3.12 1.65 -19.13
N VAL A 89 -3.71 2.78 -18.75
CA VAL A 89 -3.93 3.91 -19.67
C VAL A 89 -2.64 4.70 -19.93
N TYR A 90 -1.79 4.87 -18.91
CA TYR A 90 -0.61 5.73 -18.96
C TYR A 90 0.70 4.96 -19.15
N ASN A 91 0.65 3.62 -19.19
CA ASN A 91 1.80 2.80 -19.57
C ASN A 91 1.91 2.77 -21.10
N HIS A 92 2.73 3.65 -21.64
CA HIS A 92 2.98 3.72 -23.09
C HIS A 92 3.89 2.60 -23.62
N LYS A 93 4.45 1.76 -22.73
CA LYS A 93 5.25 0.59 -23.08
C LYS A 93 4.43 -0.69 -22.82
N LYS A 94 3.80 -1.21 -23.87
CA LYS A 94 3.10 -2.49 -23.82
C LYS A 94 4.12 -3.63 -23.82
N ASP A 95 4.70 -3.88 -22.65
CA ASP A 95 5.70 -4.92 -22.44
C ASP A 95 5.10 -6.05 -21.58
N ALA A 96 5.87 -7.10 -21.27
CA ALA A 96 5.46 -8.26 -20.45
C ALA A 96 4.74 -7.90 -19.14
N ALA A 97 5.00 -6.71 -18.61
CA ALA A 97 4.29 -6.07 -17.51
C ALA A 97 2.75 -6.03 -17.67
N ASP A 98 2.23 -5.73 -18.86
CA ASP A 98 0.78 -5.69 -19.10
C ASP A 98 0.16 -7.10 -19.07
N GLU A 99 0.86 -8.11 -19.59
CA GLU A 99 0.40 -9.51 -19.54
C GLU A 99 0.37 -10.05 -18.11
N GLU A 100 1.34 -9.69 -17.27
CA GLU A 100 1.35 -10.04 -15.85
C GLU A 100 0.13 -9.48 -15.12
N VAL A 101 -0.21 -8.19 -15.35
CA VAL A 101 -1.40 -7.55 -14.77
C VAL A 101 -2.67 -8.30 -15.16
N TRP A 102 -2.86 -8.59 -16.45
CA TRP A 102 -4.07 -9.29 -16.92
C TRP A 102 -4.17 -10.73 -16.44
N SER A 103 -3.04 -11.42 -16.30
CA SER A 103 -3.01 -12.78 -15.76
C SER A 103 -3.49 -12.80 -14.31
N VAL A 104 -3.08 -11.81 -13.52
CA VAL A 104 -3.54 -11.66 -12.13
C VAL A 104 -5.00 -11.26 -12.04
N VAL A 105 -5.46 -10.29 -12.85
CA VAL A 105 -6.88 -9.90 -12.88
C VAL A 105 -7.78 -11.11 -13.17
N LYS A 106 -7.39 -11.95 -14.15
CA LYS A 106 -8.10 -13.20 -14.46
C LYS A 106 -8.05 -14.19 -13.30
N PHE A 107 -6.87 -14.42 -12.73
CA PHE A 107 -6.68 -15.34 -11.60
C PHE A 107 -7.56 -14.94 -10.41
N VAL A 108 -7.55 -13.66 -10.04
CA VAL A 108 -8.37 -13.10 -8.95
C VAL A 108 -9.86 -13.21 -9.26
N GLY A 109 -10.28 -12.86 -10.47
CA GLY A 109 -11.68 -12.96 -10.91
C GLY A 109 -12.24 -14.39 -10.85
N ILE A 110 -11.38 -15.40 -10.95
CA ILE A 110 -11.74 -16.83 -10.81
C ILE A 110 -11.64 -17.28 -9.35
N LEU A 111 -10.59 -16.86 -8.63
CA LEU A 111 -10.33 -17.28 -7.26
C LEU A 111 -11.36 -16.72 -6.28
N LEU A 112 -11.81 -15.48 -6.47
CA LEU A 112 -12.77 -14.83 -5.57
C LEU A 112 -14.11 -15.58 -5.47
N PRO A 113 -14.81 -15.89 -6.59
CA PRO A 113 -16.06 -16.64 -6.54
C PRO A 113 -15.88 -18.07 -5.98
N THR A 114 -14.75 -18.71 -6.23
CA THR A 114 -14.49 -20.08 -5.77
C THR A 114 -14.23 -20.14 -4.26
N VAL A 115 -13.50 -19.17 -3.71
CA VAL A 115 -13.32 -19.01 -2.26
C VAL A 115 -14.65 -18.69 -1.57
N LEU A 116 -15.44 -17.78 -2.14
CA LEU A 116 -16.77 -17.44 -1.62
C LEU A 116 -17.73 -18.64 -1.64
N LEU A 117 -17.71 -19.45 -2.70
CA LEU A 117 -18.49 -20.68 -2.78
C LEU A 117 -18.02 -21.71 -1.74
N GLY A 118 -16.71 -21.90 -1.58
CA GLY A 118 -16.14 -22.80 -0.57
C GLY A 118 -16.55 -22.42 0.85
N TRP A 119 -16.63 -21.13 1.15
CA TRP A 119 -17.16 -20.62 2.42
C TRP A 119 -18.63 -20.97 2.62
N ILE A 120 -19.49 -20.68 1.65
CA ILE A 120 -20.93 -20.99 1.70
C ILE A 120 -21.17 -22.49 1.96
N LEU A 121 -20.36 -23.36 1.35
CA LEU A 121 -20.52 -24.80 1.44
C LEU A 121 -19.97 -25.41 2.73
N THR A 122 -18.95 -24.82 3.36
CA THR A 122 -18.23 -25.44 4.48
C THR A 122 -18.49 -24.79 5.84
N GLY A 123 -18.95 -23.53 5.88
CA GLY A 123 -19.12 -22.78 7.13
C GLY A 123 -17.80 -22.47 7.86
N ALA A 124 -16.64 -22.74 7.26
CA ALA A 124 -15.31 -22.58 7.87
C ALA A 124 -14.77 -21.12 7.82
N GLY A 125 -15.67 -20.13 7.81
CA GLY A 125 -15.34 -18.72 7.53
C GLY A 125 -14.29 -18.13 8.47
N SER A 126 -14.40 -18.39 9.78
CA SER A 126 -13.55 -17.73 10.78
C SER A 126 -12.07 -18.12 10.70
N SER A 127 -11.76 -19.41 10.51
CA SER A 127 -10.38 -19.88 10.39
C SER A 127 -9.74 -19.44 9.07
N LEU A 128 -10.49 -19.53 7.97
CA LEU A 128 -10.03 -19.10 6.66
C LEU A 128 -9.80 -17.58 6.63
N GLY A 129 -10.68 -16.79 7.25
CA GLY A 129 -10.54 -15.35 7.33
C GLY A 129 -9.29 -14.89 8.07
N ILE A 130 -8.91 -15.58 9.16
CA ILE A 130 -7.63 -15.32 9.86
C ILE A 130 -6.44 -15.62 8.94
N MET A 131 -6.45 -16.77 8.24
CA MET A 131 -5.37 -17.12 7.30
C MET A 131 -5.22 -16.11 6.16
N LEU A 132 -6.33 -15.59 5.63
CA LEU A 132 -6.32 -14.55 4.61
C LEU A 132 -5.77 -13.22 5.14
N GLY A 133 -6.07 -12.86 6.39
CA GLY A 133 -5.47 -11.68 7.04
C GLY A 133 -3.95 -11.77 7.21
N TRP A 134 -3.41 -12.95 7.55
CA TRP A 134 -1.96 -13.15 7.57
C TRP A 134 -1.35 -13.13 6.16
N SER A 135 -2.08 -13.66 5.19
CA SER A 135 -1.67 -13.64 3.79
C SER A 135 -1.57 -12.21 3.25
N SER A 136 -2.55 -11.34 3.55
CA SER A 136 -2.51 -9.94 3.12
C SER A 136 -1.31 -9.21 3.71
N ALA A 137 -0.99 -9.41 4.99
CA ALA A 137 0.19 -8.83 5.63
C ALA A 137 1.50 -9.24 4.92
N CYS A 138 1.65 -10.52 4.57
CA CYS A 138 2.80 -11.01 3.81
C CYS A 138 2.89 -10.39 2.41
N LEU A 139 1.75 -10.26 1.72
CA LEU A 139 1.67 -9.64 0.39
C LEU A 139 2.04 -8.16 0.43
N TYR A 140 1.53 -7.41 1.42
CA TYR A 140 1.88 -6.00 1.61
C TYR A 140 3.37 -5.81 1.86
N LEU A 141 3.99 -6.61 2.73
CA LEU A 141 5.42 -6.52 2.99
C LEU A 141 6.24 -6.89 1.74
N SER A 142 5.86 -7.98 1.07
CA SER A 142 6.56 -8.50 -0.12
C SER A 142 6.46 -7.55 -1.32
N SER A 143 5.37 -6.80 -1.45
CA SER A 143 5.16 -5.84 -2.54
C SER A 143 6.26 -4.79 -2.65
N ARG A 144 6.97 -4.49 -1.55
CA ARG A 144 8.05 -3.49 -1.54
C ARG A 144 9.30 -3.99 -2.26
N ALA A 145 9.56 -5.30 -2.29
CA ALA A 145 10.72 -5.86 -2.96
C ALA A 145 10.72 -5.61 -4.48
N PRO A 146 9.62 -5.87 -5.23
CA PRO A 146 9.52 -5.49 -6.63
C PRO A 146 9.71 -4.00 -6.91
N GLN A 147 9.26 -3.12 -6.01
CA GLN A 147 9.43 -1.66 -6.21
C GLN A 147 10.88 -1.23 -5.95
N LEU A 148 11.49 -1.72 -4.87
CA LEU A 148 12.90 -1.49 -4.56
C LEU A 148 13.80 -1.96 -5.69
N TRP A 149 13.52 -3.15 -6.23
CA TRP A 149 14.24 -3.70 -7.36
C TRP A 149 14.06 -2.86 -8.63
N LYS A 150 12.81 -2.47 -8.97
CA LYS A 150 12.53 -1.64 -10.14
C LYS A 150 13.30 -0.32 -10.10
N ASN A 151 13.32 0.35 -8.95
CA ASN A 151 14.07 1.58 -8.75
C ASN A 151 15.59 1.34 -8.92
N TYR A 152 16.10 0.25 -8.33
CA TYR A 152 17.51 -0.12 -8.44
C TYR A 152 17.93 -0.38 -9.89
N SER A 153 17.18 -1.23 -10.60
CA SER A 153 17.49 -1.61 -11.99
C SER A 153 17.35 -0.44 -12.97
N SER A 154 16.40 0.46 -12.75
CA SER A 154 16.19 1.62 -13.61
C SER A 154 17.06 2.82 -13.26
N ASN A 155 17.75 2.79 -12.12
CA ASN A 155 18.49 3.93 -11.56
C ASN A 155 17.66 5.23 -11.48
N SER A 156 16.35 5.11 -11.35
CA SER A 156 15.41 6.22 -11.26
C SER A 156 14.20 5.80 -10.43
N THR A 157 13.47 6.79 -9.91
CA THR A 157 12.14 6.58 -9.31
C THR A 157 11.01 7.06 -10.22
N GLY A 158 11.34 7.71 -11.35
CA GLY A 158 10.41 8.21 -12.34
C GLY A 158 9.18 8.92 -11.75
N ASN A 159 8.01 8.45 -12.18
CA ASN A 159 6.71 8.95 -11.74
C ASN A 159 6.14 8.27 -10.49
N LEU A 160 6.94 7.49 -9.77
CA LEU A 160 6.56 7.00 -8.44
C LEU A 160 6.44 8.19 -7.46
N SER A 161 5.39 8.23 -6.66
CA SER A 161 5.10 9.33 -5.75
C SER A 161 5.75 9.09 -4.39
N MET A 162 6.75 9.91 -4.05
CA MET A 162 7.40 9.90 -2.73
C MET A 162 6.39 10.11 -1.59
N TYR A 163 5.35 10.92 -1.83
CA TYR A 163 4.34 11.25 -0.82
C TYR A 163 3.49 10.05 -0.39
N LEU A 164 3.25 9.09 -1.29
CA LEU A 164 2.56 7.84 -0.95
C LEU A 164 3.30 7.13 0.19
N PHE A 165 4.62 6.98 0.06
CA PHE A 165 5.46 6.28 1.04
C PHE A 165 5.67 7.12 2.31
N LEU A 166 5.80 8.45 2.19
CA LEU A 166 5.84 9.32 3.37
C LEU A 166 4.57 9.23 4.22
N LEU A 167 3.40 9.23 3.57
CA LEU A 167 2.13 9.08 4.27
C LEU A 167 1.97 7.68 4.86
N ALA A 168 2.37 6.62 4.14
CA ALA A 168 2.37 5.26 4.67
C ALA A 168 3.26 5.12 5.92
N MET A 169 4.45 5.72 5.91
CA MET A 169 5.32 5.76 7.08
C MET A 169 4.73 6.56 8.24
N LEU A 170 4.13 7.71 7.96
CA LEU A 170 3.48 8.53 8.99
C LEU A 170 2.28 7.79 9.61
N GLY A 171 1.47 7.12 8.80
CA GLY A 171 0.35 6.29 9.23
C GLY A 171 0.79 5.13 10.13
N ASN A 172 1.84 4.40 9.74
CA ASN A 172 2.41 3.31 10.53
C ASN A 172 3.06 3.80 11.83
N THR A 173 3.75 4.94 11.81
CA THR A 173 4.38 5.52 13.00
C THR A 173 3.33 5.99 14.01
N THR A 174 2.28 6.66 13.54
CA THR A 174 1.16 7.09 14.39
C THR A 174 0.35 5.90 14.91
N TYR A 175 0.21 4.82 14.14
CA TYR A 175 -0.36 3.55 14.62
C TYR A 175 0.48 2.95 15.76
N GLY A 176 1.79 2.81 15.57
CA GLY A 176 2.69 2.30 16.61
C GLY A 176 2.64 3.16 17.89
N ALA A 177 2.62 4.49 17.74
CA ALA A 177 2.46 5.43 18.85
C ALA A 177 1.12 5.25 19.57
N SER A 178 0.03 5.00 18.84
CA SER A 178 -1.29 4.70 19.42
C SER A 178 -1.24 3.46 20.31
N VAL A 179 -0.59 2.39 19.86
CA VAL A 179 -0.46 1.12 20.61
C VAL A 179 0.36 1.34 21.88
N ILE A 180 1.54 1.98 21.76
CA ILE A 180 2.43 2.24 22.90
C ILE A 180 1.77 3.18 23.92
N ALA A 181 1.05 4.21 23.47
CA ALA A 181 0.31 5.13 24.34
C ALA A 181 -0.83 4.45 25.10
N PHE A 182 -1.41 3.39 24.53
CA PHE A 182 -2.45 2.61 25.21
C PHE A 182 -1.87 1.81 26.38
N SER A 183 -0.82 1.03 26.14
CA SER A 183 -0.14 0.27 27.19
C SER A 183 1.24 -0.22 26.73
N THR A 184 2.18 -0.25 27.66
CA THR A 184 3.53 -0.85 27.49
C THR A 184 3.65 -2.19 28.20
N ASP A 185 2.56 -2.73 28.73
CA ASP A 185 2.55 -4.05 29.35
C ASP A 185 2.95 -5.14 28.33
N PHE A 186 3.83 -6.04 28.74
CA PHE A 186 4.39 -7.06 27.85
C PHE A 186 3.30 -7.98 27.28
N ALA A 187 2.32 -8.39 28.10
CA ALA A 187 1.24 -9.25 27.63
C ALA A 187 0.32 -8.53 26.62
N TYR A 188 0.08 -7.23 26.80
CA TYR A 188 -0.60 -6.41 25.80
C TYR A 188 0.22 -6.28 24.51
N LEU A 189 1.50 -5.92 24.61
CA LEU A 189 2.36 -5.75 23.43
C LEU A 189 2.51 -7.04 22.63
N MET A 190 2.59 -8.20 23.30
CA MET A 190 2.60 -9.50 22.63
C MET A 190 1.31 -9.80 21.89
N LYS A 191 0.15 -9.32 22.35
CA LYS A 191 -1.10 -9.39 21.60
C LYS A 191 -1.06 -8.50 20.36
N GLN A 192 -0.39 -7.36 20.42
CA GLN A 192 -0.26 -6.41 19.30
C GLN A 192 0.91 -6.73 18.35
N ALA A 193 1.80 -7.66 18.74
CA ALA A 193 3.04 -7.97 18.03
C ALA A 193 2.87 -8.23 16.53
N PRO A 194 1.83 -8.95 16.02
CA PRO A 194 1.63 -9.14 14.58
C PRO A 194 1.56 -7.82 13.80
N TRP A 195 0.75 -6.88 14.28
CA TRP A 195 0.56 -5.59 13.62
C TRP A 195 1.74 -4.66 13.83
N LEU A 196 2.40 -4.71 14.99
CA LEU A 196 3.63 -3.95 15.25
C LEU A 196 4.79 -4.42 14.36
N LEU A 197 4.97 -5.73 14.19
CA LEU A 197 5.99 -6.30 13.32
C LEU A 197 5.71 -5.96 11.85
N GLY A 198 4.46 -6.07 11.40
CA GLY A 198 4.06 -5.64 10.06
C GLY A 198 4.33 -4.15 9.82
N SER A 199 3.85 -3.29 10.72
CA SER A 199 4.06 -1.85 10.67
C SER A 199 5.55 -1.48 10.67
N LEU A 200 6.37 -2.10 11.52
CA LEU A 200 7.81 -1.87 11.58
C LEU A 200 8.52 -2.35 10.31
N GLY A 201 8.16 -3.52 9.80
CA GLY A 201 8.69 -4.05 8.54
C GLY A 201 8.40 -3.11 7.37
N THR A 202 7.15 -2.62 7.26
CA THR A 202 6.78 -1.62 6.25
C THR A 202 7.56 -0.31 6.42
N LEU A 203 7.72 0.19 7.66
CA LEU A 203 8.51 1.39 7.93
C LEU A 203 9.96 1.26 7.42
N CYS A 204 10.61 0.12 7.68
CA CYS A 204 11.99 -0.11 7.24
C CYS A 204 12.11 -0.17 5.70
N LEU A 205 11.18 -0.85 5.03
CA LEU A 205 11.17 -0.95 3.57
C LEU A 205 10.84 0.38 2.90
N ASP A 206 9.87 1.11 3.42
CA ASP A 206 9.49 2.43 2.91
C ASP A 206 10.62 3.45 3.16
N ALA A 207 11.33 3.39 4.30
CA ALA A 207 12.53 4.19 4.54
C ALA A 207 13.61 3.92 3.47
N THR A 208 13.80 2.65 3.10
CA THR A 208 14.74 2.26 2.03
C THR A 208 14.30 2.82 0.67
N LEU A 209 12.99 2.83 0.37
CA LEU A 209 12.45 3.48 -0.84
C LEU A 209 12.70 4.99 -0.83
N LEU A 210 12.53 5.66 0.32
CA LEU A 210 12.81 7.09 0.46
C LEU A 210 14.31 7.40 0.27
N MET A 211 15.20 6.51 0.72
CA MET A 211 16.63 6.64 0.42
C MET A 211 16.91 6.55 -1.09
N GLN A 212 16.25 5.62 -1.80
CA GLN A 212 16.34 5.55 -3.26
C GLN A 212 15.80 6.83 -3.94
N PHE A 213 14.69 7.40 -3.45
CA PHE A 213 14.19 8.69 -3.95
C PHE A 213 15.25 9.78 -3.82
N TYR A 214 15.88 9.92 -2.65
CA TYR A 214 16.93 10.92 -2.45
C TYR A 214 18.13 10.68 -3.36
N TRP A 215 18.60 9.43 -3.43
CA TRP A 215 19.79 9.06 -4.20
C TRP A 215 19.63 9.24 -5.72
N TYR A 216 18.49 8.82 -6.29
CA TYR A 216 18.32 8.90 -7.74
C TYR A 216 17.94 10.30 -8.22
N ARG A 217 17.25 11.08 -7.38
CA ARG A 217 16.86 12.46 -7.73
C ARG A 217 18.02 13.45 -7.68
N THR A 218 19.07 13.14 -6.90
CA THR A 218 20.32 13.92 -6.90
C THR A 218 21.21 13.66 -8.11
N LYS A 219 20.96 12.58 -8.86
CA LYS A 219 21.70 12.23 -10.08
C LYS A 219 21.05 12.77 -11.37
N GLU A 220 19.81 13.24 -11.32
CA GLU A 220 19.21 13.91 -12.47
C GLU A 220 19.93 15.26 -12.68
N PRO A 221 20.55 15.51 -13.85
CA PRO A 221 21.08 16.83 -14.14
C PRO A 221 19.90 17.78 -14.09
N SER A 222 19.96 18.84 -13.27
CA SER A 222 18.99 19.92 -13.36
C SER A 222 18.98 20.33 -14.83
N SER A 223 17.87 20.12 -15.54
CA SER A 223 17.69 20.73 -16.85
C SER A 223 17.85 22.22 -16.61
N LYS A 224 19.03 22.76 -16.94
CA LYS A 224 19.19 24.19 -17.09
C LYS A 224 18.15 24.52 -18.14
N VAL A 225 17.09 25.21 -17.75
CA VAL A 225 16.26 25.92 -18.71
C VAL A 225 17.27 26.75 -19.48
N ASP A 226 17.52 26.39 -20.75
CA ASP A 226 18.40 27.17 -21.58
C ASP A 226 17.63 28.46 -21.87
N LEU A 227 17.83 29.44 -21.00
CA LEU A 227 17.18 30.74 -21.09
C LEU A 227 17.43 31.37 -22.46
N ASN A 228 18.49 30.96 -23.17
CA ASN A 228 18.78 31.42 -24.52
C ASN A 228 17.75 30.95 -25.56
N GLU A 229 17.14 29.77 -25.44
CA GLU A 229 16.07 29.32 -26.34
C GLU A 229 14.73 30.05 -26.05
N ALA A 230 14.47 30.36 -24.78
CA ALA A 230 13.27 31.09 -24.36
C ALA A 230 13.28 32.56 -24.81
N TYR A 231 14.45 33.19 -24.93
CA TYR A 231 14.58 34.55 -25.47
C TYR A 231 14.78 34.60 -26.99
N ALA A 232 15.21 33.50 -27.63
CA ALA A 232 15.33 33.43 -29.09
C ALA A 232 13.97 33.28 -29.82
N SER A 233 12.89 33.04 -29.08
CA SER A 233 11.52 32.90 -29.59
C SER A 233 10.61 34.11 -29.28
N LEU A 234 11.18 35.20 -28.74
CA LEU A 234 10.55 36.51 -28.56
C LEU A 234 11.11 37.52 -29.56
#